data_AF-A0A9P8KT71-F1
#
_entry.id   AF-A0A9P8KT71-F1
#
_cell.length_a   1.000
_cell.length_b   1.000
_cell.length_c   1.000
_cell.angle_alpha   90.00
_cell.angle_beta   90.00
_cell.angle_gamma   90.00
#
_symmetry.space_group_name_H-M   'P 1'
#
loop_
_entity.id
_entity.type
_entity.pdbx_description
1 polymer ?
#
loop_
_entity_poly.entity_id
_entity_poly.type
_entity_poly.pdbx_seq_one_letter_code
_entity_poly.pdbx_strand_id
1 'polypeptide(L)'
;MAEHYTVIAPDNRGMGDSSLAPNADYPAASMASDLEGLLSFLNINKIFVFSYDKGVGAAVALAAKKPSLVQALAVSENALPGFGYESL
;
A
#
# COMPACT_ATOMS: atom_id res chain seq x y z
N MET A 1 5.32 -0.62 18.53
CA MET A 1 4.44 -1.21 17.49
C MET A 1 4.23 -2.71 17.70
N ALA A 2 5.27 -3.54 17.59
CA ALA A 2 5.14 -5.00 17.64
C ALA A 2 4.58 -5.58 18.96
N GLU A 3 4.71 -4.86 20.07
CA GLU A 3 4.14 -5.25 21.37
C GLU A 3 2.59 -5.25 21.38
N HIS A 4 1.96 -4.53 20.45
CA HIS A 4 0.49 -4.36 20.41
C HIS A 4 -0.14 -4.71 19.06
N TYR A 5 0.67 -4.81 18.00
CA TYR A 5 0.21 -5.05 16.64
C TYR A 5 1.08 -6.09 15.94
N THR A 6 0.47 -6.94 15.13
CA THR A 6 1.19 -7.68 14.09
C THR A 6 1.62 -6.69 13.01
N VAL A 7 2.92 -6.42 12.94
CA VAL A 7 3.49 -5.51 11.94
C VAL A 7 3.80 -6.28 10.67
N ILE A 8 3.24 -5.83 9.55
CA ILE A 8 3.55 -6.33 8.21
C ILE A 8 4.15 -5.16 7.44
N ALA A 9 5.43 -5.28 7.08
CA ALA A 9 6.18 -4.27 6.35
C ALA A 9 6.79 -4.93 5.10
N PRO A 10 6.01 -5.10 4.02
CA PRO A 10 6.47 -5.77 2.82
C PRO A 10 7.28 -4.81 1.95
N ASP A 11 8.26 -5.35 1.23
CA ASP A 11 8.85 -4.66 0.10
C ASP A 11 7.86 -4.65 -1.07
N ASN A 12 7.57 -3.47 -1.62
CA ASN A 12 6.73 -3.36 -2.81
C ASN A 12 7.38 -4.04 -4.01
N ARG A 13 6.56 -4.43 -5.01
CA ARG A 13 7.07 -4.88 -6.33
C ARG A 13 8.18 -3.95 -6.83
N GLY A 14 9.31 -4.53 -7.22
CA GLY A 14 10.49 -3.82 -7.70
C GLY A 14 11.27 -3.02 -6.66
N MET A 15 11.09 -3.29 -5.36
CA MET A 15 11.87 -2.71 -4.27
C MET A 15 12.46 -3.82 -3.40
N GLY A 16 13.62 -3.56 -2.78
CA GLY A 16 14.24 -4.46 -1.81
C GLY A 16 14.41 -5.88 -2.34
N ASP A 17 13.91 -6.86 -1.59
CA ASP A 17 13.97 -8.28 -1.95
C ASP A 17 12.79 -8.75 -2.83
N SER A 18 11.84 -7.87 -3.13
CA SER A 18 10.72 -8.16 -4.02
C SER A 18 11.14 -8.09 -5.49
N SER A 19 10.66 -9.04 -6.29
CA SER A 19 10.91 -9.11 -7.73
C SER A 19 10.50 -7.84 -8.47
N LEU A 20 11.23 -7.51 -9.55
CA LEU A 20 10.81 -6.51 -10.52
C LEU A 20 9.46 -6.90 -11.15
N ALA A 21 8.61 -5.91 -11.41
CA ALA A 21 7.33 -6.15 -12.04
C ALA A 21 7.50 -6.50 -13.53
N PRO A 22 6.81 -7.53 -14.06
CA PRO A 22 6.78 -7.81 -15.49
C PRO A 22 6.32 -6.59 -16.28
N ASN A 23 6.92 -6.35 -17.44
CA ASN A 23 6.56 -5.24 -18.34
C ASN A 23 6.59 -3.84 -17.69
N ALA A 24 7.36 -3.67 -16.60
CA ALA A 24 7.43 -2.44 -15.81
C ALA A 24 6.07 -1.96 -15.26
N ASP A 25 5.21 -2.91 -14.84
CA ASP A 25 3.90 -2.64 -14.23
C ASP A 25 4.02 -2.12 -12.78
N TYR A 26 4.27 -0.81 -12.64
CA TYR A 26 4.35 -0.06 -11.37
C TYR A 26 3.24 0.96 -11.05
N PRO A 27 2.07 1.03 -11.74
CA PRO A 27 0.97 1.86 -11.27
C PRO A 27 0.52 1.52 -9.84
N ALA A 28 0.04 2.54 -9.11
CA ALA A 28 -0.46 2.39 -7.74
C ALA A 28 -1.56 1.32 -7.60
N ALA A 29 -2.42 1.15 -8.60
CA ALA A 29 -3.47 0.13 -8.61
C ALA A 29 -2.91 -1.30 -8.66
N SER A 30 -1.82 -1.52 -9.41
CA SER A 30 -1.15 -2.82 -9.49
C SER A 30 -0.45 -3.13 -8.16
N MET A 31 0.25 -2.16 -7.59
CA MET A 31 0.87 -2.29 -6.26
C MET A 31 -0.16 -2.53 -5.15
N ALA A 32 -1.32 -1.84 -5.19
CA ALA A 32 -2.42 -2.09 -4.25
C ALA A 32 -2.99 -3.51 -4.36
N SER A 33 -2.98 -4.08 -5.56
CA SER A 33 -3.43 -5.47 -5.77
C SER A 33 -2.45 -6.49 -5.18
N ASP A 34 -1.15 -6.19 -5.13
CA ASP A 34 -0.18 -7.03 -4.40
C ASP A 34 -0.43 -6.99 -2.90
N LEU A 35 -0.69 -5.80 -2.35
CA LEU A 35 -1.02 -5.66 -0.92
C LEU A 35 -2.30 -6.43 -0.58
N GLU A 36 -3.33 -6.33 -1.42
CA GLU A 36 -4.56 -7.13 -1.30
C GLU A 36 -4.25 -8.64 -1.35
N GLY A 37 -3.41 -9.08 -2.29
CA GLY A 37 -2.99 -10.47 -2.44
C GLY A 37 -2.22 -10.99 -1.22
N LEU A 38 -1.29 -10.20 -0.69
CA LEU A 38 -0.54 -10.52 0.52
C LEU A 38 -1.47 -10.68 1.73
N LEU A 39 -2.40 -9.74 1.93
CA LEU A 39 -3.36 -9.80 3.03
C LEU A 39 -4.29 -11.01 2.91
N SER A 40 -4.73 -11.33 1.69
CA SER A 40 -5.51 -12.53 1.42
C SER A 40 -4.71 -13.79 1.74
N PHE A 41 -3.44 -13.87 1.34
CA PHE A 41 -2.57 -15.00 1.63
C PHE A 41 -2.38 -15.19 3.15
N LEU A 42 -2.26 -14.10 3.90
CA LEU A 42 -2.14 -14.10 5.36
C LEU A 42 -3.49 -14.26 6.10
N ASN A 43 -4.61 -14.34 5.39
CA ASN A 43 -5.98 -14.38 5.94
C ASN A 43 -6.33 -13.18 6.84
N ILE A 44 -5.90 -11.98 6.46
CA ILE A 44 -6.15 -10.73 7.19
C ILE A 44 -7.24 -9.92 6.47
N ASN A 45 -8.29 -9.56 7.21
CA ASN A 45 -9.47 -8.88 6.66
C ASN A 45 -9.73 -7.48 7.24
N LYS A 46 -8.90 -7.02 8.19
CA LYS A 46 -8.93 -5.67 8.75
C LYS A 46 -7.52 -5.21 9.12
N ILE A 47 -7.14 -4.01 8.69
CA ILE A 47 -5.81 -3.46 8.95
C ILE A 47 -5.85 -1.96 9.28
N PHE A 48 -4.80 -1.49 9.93
CA PHE A 48 -4.39 -0.09 9.93
C PHE A 48 -3.20 0.05 8.99
N VAL A 49 -3.18 1.09 8.16
CA VAL A 49 -2.11 1.31 7.18
C VAL A 49 -1.37 2.59 7.51
N PHE A 50 -0.04 2.49 7.60
CA PHE A 50 0.86 3.62 7.56
C PHE A 50 1.68 3.54 6.26
N SER A 51 1.84 4.67 5.57
CA SER A 51 2.57 4.73 4.30
C SER A 51 3.43 5.99 4.21
N TYR A 52 4.54 5.88 3.48
CA TYR A 52 5.55 6.92 3.31
C TYR A 52 6.03 6.96 1.86
N ASP A 53 6.27 8.16 1.32
CA ASP A 53 6.79 8.40 -0.02
C ASP A 53 6.12 7.52 -1.11
N LYS A 54 6.84 6.63 -1.79
CA LYS A 54 6.30 5.77 -2.88
C LYS A 54 5.25 4.77 -2.41
N GLY A 55 5.14 4.50 -1.12
CA GLY A 55 4.08 3.65 -0.57
C GLY A 55 2.70 4.31 -0.56
N VAL A 56 2.63 5.64 -0.60
CA VAL A 56 1.38 6.40 -0.43
C VAL A 56 0.37 6.07 -1.53
N GLY A 57 0.80 6.03 -2.79
CA GLY A 57 -0.10 5.73 -3.91
C GLY A 57 -0.80 4.38 -3.77
N ALA A 58 -0.05 3.32 -3.45
CA ALA A 58 -0.57 1.97 -3.28
C ALA A 58 -1.51 1.87 -2.07
N ALA A 59 -1.15 2.49 -0.94
CA ALA A 59 -1.95 2.49 0.28
C ALA A 59 -3.30 3.22 0.09
N VAL A 60 -3.28 4.37 -0.57
CA VAL A 60 -4.49 5.14 -0.90
C VAL A 60 -5.37 4.36 -1.87
N ALA A 61 -4.79 3.77 -2.92
CA ALA A 61 -5.53 2.96 -3.88
C ALA A 61 -6.19 1.73 -3.22
N LEU A 62 -5.50 1.05 -2.30
CA LEU A 62 -6.07 -0.06 -1.52
C LEU A 62 -7.23 0.41 -0.65
N ALA A 63 -7.05 1.51 0.10
CA ALA A 63 -8.09 2.06 0.97
C ALA A 63 -9.33 2.50 0.18
N ALA A 64 -9.13 3.15 -0.98
CA ALA A 64 -10.22 3.57 -1.85
C ALA A 64 -10.98 2.38 -2.45
N LYS A 65 -10.27 1.32 -2.88
CA LYS A 65 -10.88 0.11 -3.46
C LYS A 65 -11.55 -0.78 -2.41
N LYS A 66 -11.04 -0.80 -1.17
CA LYS A 66 -11.45 -1.71 -0.09
C LYS A 66 -11.66 -0.97 1.24
N PRO A 67 -12.63 -0.05 1.32
CA PRO A 67 -12.85 0.75 2.53
C PRO A 67 -13.23 -0.08 3.77
N SER A 68 -13.78 -1.29 3.60
CA SER A 68 -14.08 -2.20 4.71
C SER A 68 -12.84 -2.95 5.26
N LEU A 69 -11.76 -3.04 4.48
CA LEU A 69 -10.50 -3.68 4.85
C LEU A 69 -9.58 -2.71 5.62
N VAL A 70 -9.54 -1.45 5.21
CA VAL A 70 -8.64 -0.43 5.78
C VAL A 70 -9.39 0.40 6.82
N GLN A 71 -9.12 0.14 8.11
CA GLN A 71 -9.80 0.82 9.22
C GLN A 71 -9.31 2.26 9.43
N ALA A 72 -8.03 2.50 9.19
CA ALA A 72 -7.45 3.83 9.14
C ALA A 72 -6.22 3.83 8.22
N LEU A 73 -5.99 4.98 7.58
CA LEU A 73 -4.86 5.24 6.72
C LEU A 73 -4.13 6.49 7.24
N ALA A 74 -2.84 6.33 7.54
CA ALA A 74 -1.92 7.42 7.80
C ALA A 74 -0.93 7.53 6.63
N VAL A 75 -0.79 8.73 6.08
CA VAL A 75 0.15 9.04 5.00
C VAL A 75 1.18 10.05 5.49
N SER A 76 2.41 9.91 5.04
CA SER A 76 3.49 10.84 5.36
C SER A 76 4.32 11.15 4.11
N GLU A 77 4.73 12.42 4.02
CA GLU A 77 5.70 12.94 3.06
C GLU A 77 5.25 13.08 1.60
N ASN A 78 4.31 12.26 1.11
CA ASN A 78 3.80 12.38 -0.26
C ASN A 78 2.44 13.09 -0.35
N ALA A 79 2.24 13.87 -1.41
CA ALA A 79 0.92 14.41 -1.75
C ALA A 79 -0.02 13.27 -2.22
N LEU A 80 -1.31 13.41 -1.93
CA LEU A 80 -2.29 12.40 -2.28
C LEU A 80 -2.66 12.50 -3.78
N PRO A 81 -2.74 11.37 -4.50
CA PRO A 81 -3.35 11.35 -5.83
C PRO A 81 -4.74 11.98 -5.79
N GLY A 82 -5.04 12.87 -6.73
CA GLY A 82 -6.27 13.67 -6.79
C GLY A 82 -6.26 14.94 -5.92
N PHE A 83 -5.19 15.21 -5.18
CA PHE A 83 -5.04 16.39 -4.32
C PHE A 83 -3.77 17.18 -4.65
N GLY A 84 -3.53 17.43 -5.94
CA GLY A 84 -2.42 18.25 -6.43
C GLY A 84 -1.12 17.49 -6.70
N TYR A 85 -1.08 16.18 -6.42
CA TYR A 85 0.06 15.32 -6.75
C TYR A 85 0.41 15.36 -8.24
N GLU A 86 -0.60 15.37 -9.11
CA GLU A 86 -0.45 15.36 -10.57
C GLU A 86 0.18 16.65 -11.13
N SER A 87 0.30 17.70 -10.30
CA SER A 87 0.86 18.99 -10.67
C SER A 87 2.27 19.24 -10.14
N LEU A 88 2.83 18.28 -9.38
CA LEU A 88 4.22 18.27 -8.91
C LEU A 88 5.14 17.64 -9.96
#